data_AF-A0A838RAT3-F1
#
_entry.id   AF-A0A838RAT3-F1
#
_cell.length_a   1.000
_cell.length_b   1.000
_cell.length_c   1.000
_cell.angle_alpha   90.00
_cell.angle_beta   90.00
_cell.angle_gamma   90.00
#
_symmetry.space_group_name_H-M   'P 1'
#
loop_
_entity.id
_entity.type
_entity.pdbx_description
1 polymer ?
#
loop_
_entity_poly.entity_id
_entity_poly.type
_entity_poly.pdbx_seq_one_letter_code
_entity_poly.pdbx_strand_id
1 'polypeptide(L)'
;IELELLPSTLAERISTSLNIPTIGIGAGPGCDGQVLVLHDMLGLNEAFNPKFLKLYARLGESVRSAVESFAGEVRGGVYPGREHGFD
;
A
#
# COMPACT_ATOMS: atom_id res chain seq x y z
N ILE A 1 10.90 -16.62 4.47
CA ILE A 1 11.02 -15.78 5.68
C ILE A 1 11.04 -14.32 5.27
N GLU A 2 10.47 -13.41 6.05
CA GLU A 2 10.50 -11.98 5.78
C GLU A 2 11.79 -11.34 6.32
N LEU A 3 12.40 -10.46 5.52
CA LEU A 3 13.55 -9.63 5.89
C LEU A 3 13.16 -8.16 5.77
N GLU A 4 13.15 -7.46 6.90
CA GLU A 4 12.69 -6.07 6.99
C GLU A 4 13.82 -5.15 7.47
N LEU A 5 14.01 -4.03 6.78
CA LEU A 5 14.90 -2.92 7.18
C LEU A 5 16.35 -3.36 7.47
N LEU A 6 16.92 -4.18 6.58
CA LEU A 6 18.31 -4.63 6.65
C LEU A 6 19.17 -4.01 5.54
N PRO A 7 20.49 -3.84 5.75
CA PRO A 7 21.41 -3.51 4.67
C PRO A 7 21.31 -4.52 3.53
N SER A 8 21.27 -4.04 2.28
CA SER A 8 21.07 -4.90 1.10
C SER A 8 22.07 -6.05 1.01
N THR A 9 23.34 -5.79 1.34
CA THR A 9 24.40 -6.82 1.32
C THR A 9 24.23 -7.89 2.39
N LEU A 10 23.60 -7.56 3.54
CA LEU A 10 23.29 -8.54 4.57
C LEU A 10 22.10 -9.41 4.16
N ALA A 11 21.04 -8.80 3.62
CA ALA A 11 19.87 -9.53 3.15
C ALA A 11 20.22 -10.51 2.03
N GLU A 12 21.08 -10.11 1.08
CA GLU A 12 21.58 -10.99 0.01
C GLU A 12 22.38 -12.18 0.55
N ARG A 13 23.25 -11.95 1.55
CA ARG A 13 23.98 -13.03 2.22
C ARG A 13 23.06 -13.99 2.96
N ILE A 14 22.00 -13.48 3.60
CA ILE A 14 21.00 -14.32 4.25
C ILE A 14 20.25 -15.15 3.20
N SER A 15 19.74 -14.52 2.13
CA SER A 15 18.97 -15.19 1.07
C SER A 15 19.76 -16.30 0.41
N THR A 16 21.04 -16.07 0.10
CA THR A 16 21.92 -17.08 -0.51
C THR A 16 22.33 -18.20 0.43
N SER A 17 22.21 -18.03 1.75
CA SER A 17 22.56 -19.05 2.76
C SER A 17 21.42 -19.99 3.14
N LEU A 18 20.18 -19.64 2.79
CA LEU A 18 18.98 -20.38 3.15
C LEU A 18 18.47 -21.19 1.96
N ASN A 19 17.94 -22.38 2.23
CA ASN A 19 17.27 -23.20 1.21
C ASN A 19 15.80 -22.81 1.01
N ILE A 20 15.27 -21.92 1.85
CA ILE A 20 13.89 -21.43 1.77
C ILE A 20 13.86 -20.03 1.16
N PRO A 21 12.79 -19.63 0.44
CA PRO A 21 12.68 -18.30 -0.12
C PRO A 21 12.67 -17.20 0.95
N THR A 22 13.30 -16.07 0.65
CA THR A 22 13.23 -14.83 1.42
C THR A 22 12.37 -13.77 0.71
N ILE A 23 11.63 -12.99 1.50
CA ILE A 23 10.80 -11.89 1.00
C ILE A 23 11.28 -10.60 1.67
N GLY A 24 11.67 -9.60 0.87
CA GLY A 24 12.24 -8.35 1.37
C GLY A 24 11.23 -7.20 1.44
N ILE A 25 11.33 -6.39 2.48
CA ILE A 25 10.76 -5.03 2.55
C ILE A 25 11.81 -4.08 3.11
N GLY A 26 12.31 -3.17 2.27
CA GLY A 26 13.47 -2.34 2.63
C GLY A 26 14.75 -3.14 2.90
N ALA A 27 14.85 -4.35 2.34
CA ALA A 27 16.01 -5.24 2.44
C ALA A 27 16.83 -5.32 1.13
N GLY A 28 16.52 -4.46 0.15
CA GLY A 28 17.21 -4.44 -1.14
C GLY A 28 16.78 -5.58 -2.09
N PRO A 29 17.38 -5.63 -3.29
CA PRO A 29 16.94 -6.51 -4.38
C PRO A 29 17.45 -7.96 -4.25
N GLY A 30 18.29 -8.28 -3.26
CA GLY A 30 18.91 -9.61 -3.11
C GLY A 30 18.03 -10.67 -2.43
N CYS A 31 16.75 -10.37 -2.17
CA CYS A 31 15.77 -11.35 -1.70
C CYS A 31 15.03 -12.01 -2.88
N ASP A 32 14.51 -13.22 -2.71
CA ASP A 32 13.81 -13.97 -3.77
C ASP A 32 12.47 -13.35 -4.19
N GLY A 33 11.84 -12.61 -3.28
CA GLY A 33 10.63 -11.84 -3.51
C GLY A 33 10.62 -10.54 -2.73
N GLN A 34 9.58 -9.75 -2.94
CA GLN A 34 9.42 -8.44 -2.32
C GLN A 34 7.99 -8.27 -1.81
N VAL A 35 7.83 -7.52 -0.72
CA VAL A 35 6.54 -7.13 -0.18
C VAL A 35 6.51 -5.63 0.09
N LEU A 36 5.35 -5.02 -0.14
CA LEU A 36 5.01 -3.68 0.28
C LEU A 36 3.60 -3.70 0.85
N VAL A 37 3.31 -2.82 1.80
CA VAL A 37 1.94 -2.60 2.27
C VAL A 37 1.14 -1.94 1.14
N LEU A 38 0.00 -2.53 0.80
CA LEU A 38 -0.86 -2.07 -0.30
C LEU A 38 -1.21 -0.58 -0.19
N HIS A 39 -1.62 -0.13 1.00
CA HIS A 39 -2.01 1.26 1.26
C HIS A 39 -0.85 2.24 1.04
N ASP A 40 0.37 1.87 1.46
CA ASP A 40 1.54 2.72 1.31
C ASP A 40 1.95 2.81 -0.17
N MET A 41 2.02 1.68 -0.89
CA MET A 41 2.37 1.69 -2.31
C MET A 41 1.32 2.38 -3.20
N LEU A 42 0.05 2.42 -2.76
CA LEU A 42 -1.02 3.16 -3.43
C LEU A 42 -1.12 4.64 -2.99
N GLY A 43 -0.27 5.09 -2.06
CA GLY A 43 -0.24 6.47 -1.59
C GLY A 43 -1.48 6.88 -0.80
N LEU A 44 -2.06 5.95 -0.03
CA LEU A 44 -3.18 6.22 0.89
C LEU A 44 -2.69 6.70 2.27
N ASN A 45 -1.42 6.45 2.58
CA ASN A 45 -0.75 6.91 3.80
C ASN A 45 0.22 8.05 3.47
N GLU A 46 -0.31 9.27 3.35
CA GLU A 46 0.45 10.43 2.84
C GLU A 46 1.63 10.84 3.72
N ALA A 47 1.59 10.56 5.01
CA ALA A 47 2.67 10.89 5.95
C ALA A 47 3.81 9.84 5.95
N PHE A 48 3.57 8.65 5.40
CA PHE A 48 4.53 7.55 5.41
C PHE A 48 5.33 7.51 4.11
N ASN A 49 6.57 8.01 4.17
CA ASN A 49 7.47 8.09 3.02
C ASN A 49 8.88 7.57 3.35
N PRO A 50 9.03 6.30 3.75
CA PRO A 50 10.35 5.73 4.01
C PRO A 50 11.14 5.54 2.71
N LYS A 51 12.47 5.53 2.80
CA LYS A 51 13.38 5.43 1.64
C LYS A 51 13.10 4.22 0.73
N PHE A 52 12.63 3.10 1.29
CA PHE A 52 12.39 1.87 0.52
C PHE A 52 11.07 1.89 -0.26
N LEU A 53 10.15 2.80 0.07
CA LEU A 53 8.83 2.82 -0.52
C LEU A 53 8.89 3.38 -1.93
N LYS A 54 8.27 2.66 -2.87
CA LYS A 54 7.90 3.19 -4.19
C LYS A 54 6.40 3.38 -4.22
N LEU A 55 5.96 4.60 -4.55
CA LEU A 55 4.56 4.87 -4.86
C LEU A 55 4.26 4.39 -6.29
N TYR A 56 3.32 3.46 -6.40
CA TYR A 56 2.76 2.99 -7.67
C TYR A 56 1.49 3.76 -8.06
N ALA A 57 0.84 4.40 -7.09
CA ALA A 57 -0.24 5.34 -7.30
C ALA A 57 -0.23 6.42 -6.20
N ARG A 58 -1.03 7.48 -6.39
CA ARG A 58 -1.26 8.55 -5.41
C ARG A 58 -2.75 8.70 -5.18
N LEU A 59 -3.37 7.68 -4.58
CA LEU A 59 -4.82 7.59 -4.46
C LEU A 59 -5.41 8.38 -3.29
N GLY A 60 -4.58 8.92 -2.39
CA GLY A 60 -5.06 9.68 -1.22
C GLY A 60 -6.03 10.80 -1.56
N GLU A 61 -5.71 11.62 -2.57
CA GLU A 61 -6.60 12.68 -3.05
C GLU A 61 -7.89 12.13 -3.65
N SER A 62 -7.81 11.12 -4.52
CA SER A 62 -9.00 10.52 -5.14
C SER A 62 -9.94 9.90 -4.11
N VAL A 63 -9.40 9.23 -3.09
CA VAL A 63 -10.20 8.65 -2.00
C VAL A 63 -10.83 9.76 -1.16
N ARG A 64 -10.08 10.82 -0.81
CA ARG A 64 -10.61 11.96 -0.07
C ARG A 64 -11.78 12.61 -0.81
N SER A 65 -11.61 12.91 -2.10
CA SER A 65 -12.65 13.49 -2.93
C SER A 65 -13.89 12.60 -3.05
N ALA A 66 -13.71 11.28 -3.18
CA ALA A 66 -14.83 10.34 -3.22
C ALA A 66 -15.63 10.34 -1.91
N VAL A 67 -14.95 10.35 -0.77
CA VAL A 67 -15.58 10.39 0.55
C VAL A 67 -16.28 11.73 0.79
N GLU A 68 -15.68 12.85 0.37
CA GLU A 68 -16.30 14.17 0.45
C GLU A 68 -17.55 14.27 -0.42
N SER A 69 -17.51 13.74 -1.65
CA SER A 69 -18.67 13.68 -2.55
C SER A 69 -19.80 12.86 -1.93
N PHE A 70 -19.51 11.65 -1.47
CA PHE A 70 -20.47 10.79 -0.78
C PHE A 70 -21.10 11.48 0.43
N ALA A 71 -20.27 12.09 1.28
CA ALA A 71 -20.75 12.79 2.47
C ALA A 71 -21.60 14.03 2.10
N GLY A 72 -21.28 14.71 1.00
CA GLY A 72 -22.08 15.79 0.43
C GLY A 72 -23.45 15.30 -0.05
N GLU A 73 -23.48 14.21 -0.82
CA GLU A 73 -24.71 13.61 -1.34
C GLU A 73 -25.64 13.11 -0.23
N VAL A 74 -25.09 12.47 0.81
CA VAL A 74 -25.86 12.03 1.98
C VAL A 74 -26.46 13.22 2.73
N ARG A 75 -25.65 14.25 3.02
CA ARG A 75 -26.15 15.45 3.72
C ARG A 75 -27.17 16.23 2.89
N GLY A 76 -27.03 16.22 1.57
CA GLY A 76 -27.94 16.86 0.63
C GLY A 76 -29.19 16.03 0.28
N GLY A 77 -29.30 14.80 0.78
CA GLY A 77 -30.40 13.89 0.44
C GLY A 77 -30.41 13.45 -1.03
N VAL A 78 -29.27 13.52 -1.72
CA VAL A 78 -29.10 13.03 -3.10
C VAL A 78 -28.88 11.52 -3.10
N TYR A 79 -28.05 11.04 -2.17
CA TYR A 79 -27.82 9.61 -1.94
C TYR A 79 -28.40 9.17 -0.58
N PRO A 80 -29.05 7.98 -0.51
CA PRO A 80 -29.39 7.10 -1.63
C PRO A 80 -30.55 7.66 -2.48
N GLY A 81 -30.41 7.55 -3.80
CA GLY A 81 -31.51 7.73 -4.76
C GLY A 81 -32.46 6.53 -4.82
N ARG A 82 -33.58 6.63 -5.55
CA ARG A 82 -34.59 5.56 -5.68
C ARG A 82 -34.02 4.27 -6.27
N GLU A 83 -33.09 4.40 -7.20
CA GLU A 83 -32.38 3.30 -7.86
C GLU A 83 -31.51 2.46 -6.92
N HIS A 84 -31.23 2.97 -5.72
CA HIS A 84 -30.50 2.27 -4.67
C HIS A 84 -31.44 1.57 -3.65
N GLY A 85 -32.75 1.75 -3.79
CA GLY A 85 -33.78 1.05 -3.01
C GLY A 85 -34.24 -0.26 -3.67
N PHE A 86 -34.91 -1.13 -2.91
CA PHE A 86 -35.39 -2.44 -3.37
C PHE A 86 -36.92 -2.49 -3.59
N ASP A 87 -37.57 -1.34 -3.59
CA ASP A 87 -39.04 -1.18 -3.57
C ASP A 87 -39.65 -0.97 -4.96
#